data_AF-A0A0A8H9N8-F1
#
_entry.id   AF-A0A0A8H9N8-F1
#
_cell.length_a   1.000
_cell.length_b   1.000
_cell.length_c   1.000
_cell.angle_alpha   90.00
_cell.angle_beta   90.00
_cell.angle_gamma   90.00
#
_symmetry.space_group_name_H-M   'P 1'
#
loop_
_entity.id
_entity.type
_entity.pdbx_description
1 polymer ?
#
loop_
_entity_poly.entity_id
_entity_poly.type
_entity_poly.pdbx_seq_one_letter_code
_entity_poly.pdbx_strand_id
1 'polypeptide(L)'
;MFYNLNTNDFLELETTIARIEQKLLALDGTSDQKSINKAKHLNESKASLQKCLEKKDDDKYDFFLHQIYTLTWGHKPIEEMNEDEILPCYTKVDKEQVNIPSLKEIAQSILKEEVDALINNHPLMQERMSDYDEKGVPRKISIRQAKLVLLEVGLLETIETMMQSAPKATQISWEYATEFERNNELILFFQQQAKLSDDEVNELFKKAKGF
;
A
#
# COMPACT_ATOMS: atom_id res chain seq x y z
N MET A 1 2.20 7.41 -3.43
CA MET A 1 2.45 6.14 -4.12
C MET A 1 2.86 5.09 -3.11
N PHE A 2 2.06 4.03 -2.97
CA PHE A 2 2.33 2.90 -2.10
C PHE A 2 3.27 1.90 -2.78
N TYR A 3 3.00 1.53 -4.04
CA TYR A 3 3.85 0.63 -4.83
C TYR A 3 4.76 1.39 -5.81
N ASN A 4 5.96 0.83 -6.07
CA ASN A 4 6.86 1.30 -7.11
C ASN A 4 6.48 0.66 -8.45
N LEU A 5 5.65 1.35 -9.25
CA LEU A 5 5.19 0.80 -10.53
C LEU A 5 6.16 1.11 -11.67
N ASN A 6 6.40 0.11 -12.53
CA ASN A 6 7.18 0.23 -13.76
C ASN A 6 6.28 0.47 -14.99
N THR A 7 6.88 0.67 -16.16
CA THR A 7 6.16 0.96 -17.41
C THR A 7 5.14 -0.12 -17.79
N ASN A 8 5.45 -1.40 -17.57
CA ASN A 8 4.52 -2.50 -17.88
C ASN A 8 3.32 -2.49 -16.92
N ASP A 9 3.55 -2.19 -15.63
CA ASP A 9 2.47 -2.09 -14.65
C ASP A 9 1.50 -0.96 -15.05
N PHE A 10 2.02 0.20 -15.47
CA PHE A 10 1.19 1.30 -15.97
C PHE A 10 0.38 0.90 -17.21
N LEU A 11 0.99 0.18 -18.17
CA LEU A 11 0.29 -0.31 -19.36
C LEU A 11 -0.83 -1.31 -19.01
N GLU A 12 -0.59 -2.18 -18.02
CA GLU A 12 -1.59 -3.12 -17.51
C GLU A 12 -2.75 -2.37 -16.84
N LEU A 13 -2.47 -1.33 -16.05
CA LEU A 13 -3.48 -0.47 -15.43
C LEU A 13 -4.37 0.19 -16.49
N GLU A 14 -3.78 0.83 -17.50
CA GLU A 14 -4.53 1.47 -18.61
C GLU A 14 -5.41 0.46 -19.34
N THR A 15 -4.85 -0.69 -19.67
CA THR A 15 -5.57 -1.79 -20.35
C THR A 15 -6.74 -2.28 -19.50
N THR A 16 -6.52 -2.44 -18.20
CA THR A 16 -7.55 -2.91 -17.26
C THR A 16 -8.65 -1.89 -17.09
N ILE A 17 -8.31 -0.61 -16.96
CA ILE A 17 -9.29 0.49 -16.90
C ILE A 17 -10.15 0.52 -18.15
N ALA A 18 -9.56 0.42 -19.35
CA ALA A 18 -10.31 0.38 -20.60
C ALA A 18 -11.30 -0.80 -20.64
N ARG A 19 -10.90 -1.99 -20.16
CA ARG A 19 -11.80 -3.15 -20.04
C ARG A 19 -12.94 -2.92 -19.03
N ILE A 20 -12.64 -2.28 -17.91
CA ILE A 20 -13.64 -1.92 -16.91
C ILE A 20 -14.67 -0.95 -17.52
N GLU A 21 -14.23 0.05 -18.27
CA GLU A 21 -15.12 1.00 -18.94
C GLU A 21 -16.06 0.32 -19.94
N GLN A 22 -15.57 -0.64 -20.73
CA GLN A 22 -16.42 -1.43 -21.62
C GLN A 22 -17.47 -2.25 -20.83
N LYS A 23 -17.07 -2.85 -19.70
CA LYS A 23 -18.01 -3.58 -18.82
C LYS A 23 -19.06 -2.65 -18.21
N LEU A 24 -18.67 -1.42 -17.82
CA LEU A 24 -19.60 -0.43 -17.28
C LEU A 24 -20.61 0.03 -18.32
N LEU A 25 -20.18 0.26 -19.58
CA LEU A 25 -21.09 0.59 -20.68
C LEU A 25 -22.13 -0.51 -20.91
N ALA A 26 -21.74 -1.78 -20.82
CA ALA A 26 -22.66 -2.92 -20.96
C ALA A 26 -23.66 -3.05 -19.80
N LEU A 27 -23.41 -2.43 -18.65
CA LEU A 27 -24.29 -2.42 -17.48
C LEU A 27 -25.18 -1.17 -17.42
N ASP A 28 -25.01 -0.21 -18.34
CA ASP A 28 -25.79 1.01 -18.36
C ASP A 28 -27.28 0.72 -18.58
N GLY A 29 -28.14 1.38 -17.81
CA GLY A 29 -29.59 1.17 -17.83
C GLY A 29 -30.11 -0.14 -17.22
N THR A 30 -29.24 -1.00 -16.68
CA THR A 30 -29.67 -2.19 -15.92
C THR A 30 -30.28 -1.78 -14.57
N SER A 31 -31.24 -2.58 -14.09
CA SER A 31 -31.98 -2.29 -12.84
C SER A 31 -32.00 -3.44 -11.84
N ASP A 32 -31.49 -4.62 -12.22
CA ASP A 32 -31.36 -5.73 -11.29
C ASP A 32 -30.22 -5.48 -10.29
N GLN A 33 -30.40 -5.96 -9.05
CA GLN A 33 -29.48 -5.67 -7.96
C GLN A 33 -28.06 -6.21 -8.22
N LYS A 34 -27.94 -7.37 -8.90
CA LYS A 34 -26.65 -7.98 -9.26
C LYS A 34 -25.86 -7.07 -10.19
N SER A 35 -26.49 -6.52 -11.22
CA SER A 35 -25.86 -5.59 -12.16
C SER A 35 -25.50 -4.26 -11.50
N ILE A 36 -26.37 -3.70 -10.65
CA ILE A 36 -26.08 -2.49 -9.87
C ILE A 36 -24.84 -2.70 -8.97
N ASN A 37 -24.79 -3.82 -8.25
CA ASN A 37 -23.66 -4.18 -7.38
C ASN A 37 -22.37 -4.39 -8.18
N LYS A 38 -22.46 -5.03 -9.36
CA LYS A 38 -21.33 -5.23 -10.25
C LYS A 38 -20.77 -3.91 -10.77
N ALA A 39 -21.65 -2.99 -11.18
CA ALA A 39 -21.26 -1.64 -11.60
C ALA A 39 -20.61 -0.85 -10.46
N LYS A 40 -21.13 -0.97 -9.23
CA LYS A 40 -20.51 -0.37 -8.03
C LYS A 40 -19.06 -0.83 -7.85
N HIS A 41 -18.81 -2.14 -7.84
CA HIS A 41 -17.45 -2.68 -7.67
C HIS A 41 -16.51 -2.38 -8.84
N LEU A 42 -17.04 -2.35 -10.08
CA LEU A 42 -16.26 -1.92 -11.24
C LEU A 42 -15.85 -0.44 -11.15
N ASN A 43 -16.75 0.45 -10.71
CA ASN A 43 -16.43 1.85 -10.48
C ASN A 43 -15.39 2.02 -9.37
N GLU A 44 -15.51 1.26 -8.28
CA GLU A 44 -14.50 1.25 -7.20
C GLU A 44 -13.13 0.81 -7.75
N SER A 45 -13.09 -0.30 -8.50
CA SER A 45 -11.87 -0.78 -9.19
C SER A 45 -11.27 0.31 -10.06
N LYS A 46 -12.08 0.92 -10.94
CA LYS A 46 -11.65 2.01 -11.82
C LYS A 46 -11.03 3.16 -11.05
N ALA A 47 -11.68 3.63 -9.99
CA ALA A 47 -11.22 4.74 -9.19
C ALA A 47 -9.87 4.46 -8.52
N SER A 48 -9.66 3.27 -7.94
CA SER A 48 -8.37 2.91 -7.35
C SER A 48 -7.27 2.73 -8.40
N LEU A 49 -7.56 2.08 -9.53
CA LEU A 49 -6.55 1.96 -10.60
C LEU A 49 -6.17 3.33 -11.19
N GLN A 50 -7.12 4.26 -11.27
CA GLN A 50 -6.83 5.65 -11.66
C GLN A 50 -5.92 6.36 -10.65
N LYS A 51 -6.11 6.16 -9.34
CA LYS A 51 -5.16 6.65 -8.34
C LYS A 51 -3.74 6.11 -8.58
N CYS A 52 -3.61 4.82 -8.91
CA CYS A 52 -2.31 4.23 -9.24
C CYS A 52 -1.67 4.91 -10.46
N LEU A 53 -2.43 5.14 -11.54
CA LEU A 53 -1.94 5.88 -12.72
C LEU A 53 -1.45 7.29 -12.35
N GLU A 54 -2.16 7.97 -11.45
CA GLU A 54 -1.80 9.30 -10.95
C GLU A 54 -0.69 9.28 -9.88
N LYS A 55 -0.16 8.10 -9.51
CA LYS A 55 0.84 7.90 -8.44
C LYS A 55 0.35 8.31 -7.04
N LYS A 56 -0.96 8.30 -6.85
CA LYS A 56 -1.68 8.70 -5.63
C LYS A 56 -2.28 7.51 -4.87
N ASP A 57 -1.91 6.28 -5.22
CA ASP A 57 -2.25 5.12 -4.41
C ASP A 57 -1.69 5.28 -3.00
N ASP A 58 -2.53 4.93 -2.03
CA ASP A 58 -2.34 5.21 -0.61
C ASP A 58 -2.16 3.95 0.23
N ASP A 59 -2.59 2.79 -0.27
CA ASP A 59 -2.53 1.54 0.46
C ASP A 59 -2.24 0.30 -0.40
N LYS A 60 -2.16 -0.84 0.28
CA LYS A 60 -1.82 -2.13 -0.33
C LYS A 60 -2.89 -2.67 -1.29
N TYR A 61 -4.11 -2.15 -1.27
CA TYR A 61 -5.25 -2.68 -2.03
C TYR A 61 -5.44 -1.97 -3.37
N ASP A 62 -5.09 -0.68 -3.48
CA ASP A 62 -5.39 0.15 -4.65
C ASP A 62 -4.98 -0.51 -5.98
N PHE A 63 -3.75 -1.02 -6.08
CA PHE A 63 -3.24 -1.71 -7.26
C PHE A 63 -3.97 -3.04 -7.57
N PHE A 64 -4.47 -3.72 -6.54
CA PHE A 64 -5.07 -5.05 -6.64
C PHE A 64 -6.58 -5.03 -6.74
N LEU A 65 -7.21 -3.86 -6.77
CA LEU A 65 -8.66 -3.78 -6.58
C LEU A 65 -9.44 -4.49 -7.69
N HIS A 66 -8.90 -4.55 -8.91
CA HIS A 66 -9.53 -5.34 -9.99
C HIS A 66 -9.33 -6.86 -9.84
N GLN A 67 -8.20 -7.30 -9.29
CA GLN A 67 -7.99 -8.71 -8.94
C GLN A 67 -8.93 -9.11 -7.79
N ILE A 68 -9.15 -8.24 -6.81
CA ILE A 68 -10.14 -8.41 -5.73
C ILE A 68 -11.57 -8.45 -6.32
N TYR A 69 -11.87 -7.59 -7.29
CA TYR A 69 -13.12 -7.68 -8.07
C TYR A 69 -13.27 -9.07 -8.70
N THR A 70 -12.21 -9.61 -9.30
CA THR A 70 -12.23 -10.92 -9.95
C THR A 70 -12.39 -12.06 -8.93
N LEU A 71 -11.76 -11.96 -7.74
CA LEU A 71 -12.00 -12.89 -6.62
C LEU A 71 -13.43 -12.82 -6.09
N THR A 72 -14.06 -11.66 -6.21
CA THR A 72 -15.46 -11.49 -5.82
C THR A 72 -16.40 -12.06 -6.87
N TRP A 73 -16.24 -11.70 -8.14
CA TRP A 73 -17.24 -11.93 -9.20
C TRP A 73 -16.95 -13.11 -10.12
N GLY A 74 -15.76 -13.70 -10.05
CA GLY A 74 -15.27 -14.63 -11.06
C GLY A 74 -14.70 -13.92 -12.29
N HIS A 75 -13.92 -14.66 -13.08
CA HIS A 75 -13.38 -14.18 -14.35
C HIS A 75 -14.42 -14.19 -15.49
N LYS A 76 -15.46 -15.01 -15.35
CA LYS A 76 -16.67 -15.07 -16.18
C LYS A 76 -17.88 -15.40 -15.27
N PRO A 77 -19.14 -15.24 -15.73
CA PRO A 77 -20.31 -15.60 -14.94
C PRO A 77 -20.24 -17.04 -14.45
N ILE A 78 -20.60 -17.30 -13.18
CA ILE A 78 -20.55 -18.63 -12.57
C ILE A 78 -21.43 -19.62 -13.34
N GLU A 79 -22.53 -19.14 -13.91
CA GLU A 79 -23.46 -19.91 -14.74
C GLU A 79 -22.83 -20.41 -16.06
N GLU A 80 -21.71 -19.81 -16.47
CA GLU A 80 -20.93 -20.16 -17.66
C GLU A 80 -19.63 -20.92 -17.32
N MET A 81 -19.43 -21.27 -16.05
CA MET A 81 -18.25 -21.97 -15.54
C MET A 81 -18.52 -23.46 -15.36
N ASN A 82 -17.50 -24.28 -15.62
CA ASN A 82 -17.49 -25.68 -15.19
C ASN A 82 -17.23 -25.74 -13.68
N GLU A 83 -17.68 -26.82 -13.02
CA GLU A 83 -17.52 -26.98 -11.56
C GLU A 83 -16.06 -26.88 -11.08
N ASP A 84 -15.10 -27.36 -11.87
CA ASP A 84 -13.68 -27.31 -11.58
C ASP A 84 -13.06 -25.90 -11.73
N GLU A 85 -13.73 -25.00 -12.45
CA GLU A 85 -13.31 -23.60 -12.59
C GLU A 85 -13.82 -22.73 -11.42
N ILE A 86 -14.84 -23.17 -10.68
CA ILE A 86 -15.48 -22.40 -9.61
C ILE A 86 -14.61 -22.49 -8.35
N LEU A 87 -13.84 -21.42 -8.12
CA LEU A 87 -13.09 -21.28 -6.88
C LEU A 87 -14.05 -21.04 -5.69
N PRO A 88 -13.76 -21.61 -4.50
CA PRO A 88 -14.59 -21.41 -3.31
C PRO A 88 -14.85 -19.94 -2.96
N CYS A 89 -13.92 -19.03 -3.28
CA CYS A 89 -14.07 -17.60 -3.00
C CYS A 89 -15.18 -16.93 -3.82
N TYR A 90 -15.48 -17.41 -5.03
CA TYR A 90 -16.47 -16.79 -5.92
C TYR A 90 -17.89 -16.79 -5.34
N THR A 91 -18.18 -17.74 -4.44
CA THR A 91 -19.50 -17.93 -3.82
C THR A 91 -19.62 -17.30 -2.42
N LYS A 92 -18.53 -16.78 -1.84
CA LYS A 92 -18.52 -16.26 -0.45
C LYS A 92 -19.29 -14.94 -0.27
N VAL A 93 -19.50 -14.18 -1.33
CA VAL A 93 -20.18 -12.87 -1.29
C VAL A 93 -21.51 -12.96 -2.03
N ASP A 94 -22.60 -12.62 -1.33
CA ASP A 94 -23.93 -12.45 -1.92
C ASP A 94 -23.94 -11.26 -2.88
N LYS A 95 -24.12 -11.56 -4.17
CA LYS A 95 -24.10 -10.56 -5.25
C LYS A 95 -25.39 -9.76 -5.38
N GLU A 96 -26.47 -10.20 -4.74
CA GLU A 96 -27.78 -9.56 -4.76
C GLU A 96 -28.07 -8.79 -3.46
N GLN A 97 -27.12 -8.75 -2.52
CA GLN A 97 -27.23 -7.94 -1.31
C GLN A 97 -27.44 -6.47 -1.67
N VAL A 98 -28.56 -5.88 -1.24
CA VAL A 98 -28.93 -4.47 -1.54
C VAL A 98 -27.84 -3.48 -1.11
N ASN A 99 -27.22 -3.71 0.04
CA ASN A 99 -26.12 -2.91 0.56
C ASN A 99 -24.82 -3.72 0.53
N ILE A 100 -24.42 -4.22 -0.64
CA ILE A 100 -23.17 -4.96 -0.79
C ILE A 100 -22.00 -4.13 -0.25
N PRO A 101 -21.10 -4.70 0.59
CA PRO A 101 -19.91 -3.98 1.05
C PRO A 101 -19.02 -3.65 -0.15
N SER A 102 -18.22 -2.59 -0.04
CA SER A 102 -17.18 -2.28 -1.02
C SER A 102 -16.19 -3.44 -1.21
N LEU A 103 -15.48 -3.47 -2.34
CA LEU A 103 -14.41 -4.44 -2.56
C LEU A 103 -13.36 -4.37 -1.46
N LYS A 104 -13.03 -3.17 -0.98
CA LYS A 104 -12.08 -2.98 0.11
C LYS A 104 -12.59 -3.53 1.45
N GLU A 105 -13.87 -3.40 1.75
CA GLU A 105 -14.49 -4.03 2.93
C GLU A 105 -14.54 -5.55 2.79
N ILE A 106 -14.89 -6.06 1.61
CA ILE A 106 -14.88 -7.51 1.30
C ILE A 106 -13.47 -8.07 1.47
N ALA A 107 -12.45 -7.38 0.96
CA ALA A 107 -11.04 -7.73 1.07
C ALA A 107 -10.55 -7.78 2.52
N GLN A 108 -11.13 -7.00 3.43
CA GLN A 108 -10.74 -6.97 4.85
C GLN A 108 -11.56 -7.93 5.71
N SER A 109 -12.63 -8.51 5.17
CA SER A 109 -13.57 -9.35 5.91
C SER A 109 -13.76 -10.70 5.22
N ILE A 110 -14.70 -10.79 4.28
CA ILE A 110 -15.20 -12.03 3.69
C ILE A 110 -14.13 -12.79 2.89
N LEU A 111 -13.29 -12.07 2.15
CA LEU A 111 -12.22 -12.63 1.30
C LEU A 111 -10.83 -12.34 1.86
N LYS A 112 -10.70 -12.10 3.17
CA LYS A 112 -9.44 -11.65 3.77
C LYS A 112 -8.27 -12.59 3.49
N GLU A 113 -8.48 -13.89 3.64
CA GLU A 113 -7.42 -14.89 3.44
C GLU A 113 -6.95 -14.93 2.00
N GLU A 114 -7.88 -14.96 1.04
CA GLU A 114 -7.55 -14.98 -0.39
C GLU A 114 -6.87 -13.68 -0.84
N VAL A 115 -7.34 -12.54 -0.34
CA VAL A 115 -6.77 -11.24 -0.70
C VAL A 115 -5.40 -11.03 -0.06
N ASP A 116 -5.22 -11.42 1.21
CA ASP A 116 -3.89 -11.36 1.83
C ASP A 116 -2.91 -12.31 1.12
N ALA A 117 -3.34 -13.51 0.73
CA ALA A 117 -2.50 -14.42 -0.06
C ALA A 117 -2.14 -13.83 -1.43
N LEU A 118 -3.11 -13.23 -2.13
CA LEU A 118 -2.89 -12.54 -3.41
C LEU A 118 -1.86 -11.43 -3.28
N ILE A 119 -2.06 -10.52 -2.32
CA ILE A 119 -1.21 -9.33 -2.15
C ILE A 119 0.16 -9.73 -1.64
N ASN A 120 0.23 -10.53 -0.57
CA ASN A 120 1.51 -10.87 0.06
C ASN A 120 2.41 -11.69 -0.87
N ASN A 121 1.86 -12.51 -1.76
CA ASN A 121 2.68 -13.27 -2.71
C ASN A 121 3.09 -12.47 -3.95
N HIS A 122 2.62 -11.24 -4.10
CA HIS A 122 2.91 -10.44 -5.29
C HIS A 122 4.31 -9.79 -5.21
N PRO A 123 5.10 -9.77 -6.31
CA PRO A 123 6.43 -9.14 -6.33
C PRO A 123 6.46 -7.69 -5.85
N LEU A 124 5.47 -6.87 -6.24
CA LEU A 124 5.39 -5.46 -5.78
C LEU A 124 5.26 -5.35 -4.25
N MET A 125 4.55 -6.25 -3.59
CA MET A 125 4.43 -6.26 -2.13
C MET A 125 5.73 -6.73 -1.49
N GLN A 126 6.37 -7.75 -2.06
CA GLN A 126 7.66 -8.24 -1.58
C GLN A 126 8.75 -7.17 -1.68
N GLU A 127 8.80 -6.44 -2.80
CA GLU A 127 9.67 -5.28 -2.97
C GLU A 127 9.33 -4.20 -1.93
N ARG A 128 8.05 -3.88 -1.76
CA ARG A 128 7.61 -2.88 -0.77
C ARG A 128 8.03 -3.24 0.66
N MET A 129 7.97 -4.52 1.03
CA MET A 129 8.37 -5.01 2.35
C MET A 129 9.88 -5.02 2.56
N SER A 130 10.67 -4.97 1.48
CA SER A 130 12.14 -4.81 1.57
C SER A 130 12.54 -3.40 1.99
N ASP A 131 11.76 -2.39 1.61
CA ASP A 131 12.04 -0.99 1.90
C ASP A 131 11.33 -0.46 3.16
N TYR A 132 10.24 -1.11 3.58
CA TYR A 132 9.38 -0.67 4.67
C TYR A 132 8.85 -1.83 5.51
N ASP A 133 8.40 -1.52 6.72
CA ASP A 133 7.67 -2.48 7.57
C ASP A 133 6.16 -2.54 7.26
N GLU A 134 5.44 -3.38 7.99
CA GLU A 134 3.99 -3.59 7.87
C GLU A 134 3.14 -2.36 8.24
N LYS A 135 3.73 -1.38 8.95
CA LYS A 135 3.09 -0.10 9.30
C LYS A 135 3.44 1.01 8.31
N GLY A 136 4.15 0.67 7.23
CA GLY A 136 4.61 1.61 6.21
C GLY A 136 5.75 2.51 6.67
N VAL A 137 6.47 2.16 7.75
CA VAL A 137 7.67 2.87 8.19
C VAL A 137 8.84 2.45 7.30
N PRO A 138 9.58 3.39 6.69
CA PRO A 138 10.80 3.06 5.96
C PRO A 138 11.78 2.31 6.87
N ARG A 139 12.34 1.20 6.40
CA ARG A 139 13.37 0.46 7.14
C ARG A 139 14.66 1.27 7.25
N LYS A 140 14.93 2.10 6.26
CA LYS A 140 16.10 2.97 6.21
C LYS A 140 15.85 4.28 5.48
N ILE A 141 16.61 5.30 5.87
CA ILE A 141 16.64 6.63 5.27
C ILE A 141 18.10 7.06 5.07
N SER A 142 18.36 7.89 4.07
CA SER A 142 19.72 8.45 3.89
C SER A 142 20.03 9.45 5.01
N ILE A 143 21.32 9.66 5.28
CA ILE A 143 21.76 10.70 6.23
C ILE A 143 21.24 12.10 5.87
N ARG A 144 21.16 12.43 4.57
CA ARG A 144 20.60 13.70 4.09
C ARG A 144 19.13 13.82 4.48
N GLN A 145 18.34 12.78 4.23
CA GLN A 145 16.92 12.73 4.59
C GLN A 145 16.72 12.87 6.11
N ALA A 146 17.53 12.18 6.91
CA ALA A 146 17.50 12.29 8.36
C ALA A 146 17.80 13.71 8.86
N LYS A 147 18.87 14.34 8.35
CA LYS A 147 19.22 15.71 8.75
C LYS A 147 18.17 16.74 8.33
N LEU A 148 17.59 16.60 7.13
CA LEU A 148 16.53 17.50 6.66
C LEU A 148 15.26 17.40 7.49
N VAL A 149 14.80 16.18 7.82
CA VAL A 149 13.62 16.04 8.68
C VAL A 149 13.88 16.58 10.08
N LEU A 150 15.06 16.32 10.65
CA LEU A 150 15.43 16.81 11.97
C LEU A 150 15.53 18.34 12.00
N LEU A 151 16.02 18.95 10.92
CA LEU A 151 16.04 20.41 10.77
C LEU A 151 14.62 20.95 10.74
N GLU A 152 13.74 20.34 9.95
CA GLU A 152 12.35 20.76 9.79
C GLU A 152 11.57 20.68 11.12
N VAL A 153 11.82 19.65 11.94
CA VAL A 153 11.18 19.51 13.27
C VAL A 153 11.94 20.21 14.40
N GLY A 154 13.02 20.94 14.09
CA GLY A 154 13.80 21.70 15.08
C GLY A 154 14.66 20.86 16.03
N LEU A 155 14.90 19.58 15.72
CA LEU A 155 15.70 18.66 16.55
C LEU A 155 17.17 18.57 16.14
N LEU A 156 17.53 19.03 14.93
CA LEU A 156 18.89 18.84 14.41
C LEU A 156 19.97 19.45 15.32
N GLU A 157 19.79 20.70 15.75
CA GLU A 157 20.77 21.40 16.62
C GLU A 157 20.96 20.68 17.97
N THR A 158 19.87 20.12 18.51
CA THR A 158 19.91 19.34 19.75
C THR A 158 20.78 18.09 19.56
N ILE A 159 20.58 17.35 18.47
CA ILE A 159 21.36 16.15 18.15
C ILE A 159 22.83 16.51 17.88
N GLU A 160 23.10 17.57 17.10
CA GLU A 160 24.47 18.00 16.80
C GLU A 160 25.24 18.44 18.05
N THR A 161 24.57 19.12 18.99
CA THR A 161 25.15 19.48 20.29
C THR A 161 25.49 18.22 21.09
N MET A 162 24.58 17.24 21.14
CA MET A 162 24.86 15.98 21.83
C MET A 162 26.07 15.24 21.25
N MET A 163 26.24 15.26 19.92
CA MET A 163 27.37 14.63 19.22
C MET A 163 28.73 15.17 19.65
N GLN A 164 28.82 16.44 20.08
CA GLN A 164 30.08 17.01 20.58
C GLN A 164 30.61 16.25 21.81
N SER A 165 29.72 15.66 22.61
CA SER A 165 30.05 14.92 23.83
C SER A 165 30.00 13.39 23.69
N ALA A 166 29.58 12.88 22.54
CA ALA A 166 29.42 11.45 22.31
C ALA A 166 30.77 10.74 22.08
N PRO A 167 30.85 9.41 22.31
CA PRO A 167 32.04 8.63 21.99
C PRO A 167 32.47 8.84 20.53
N LYS A 168 33.79 8.81 20.26
CA LYS A 168 34.32 9.12 18.93
C LYS A 168 33.77 8.23 17.83
N ALA A 169 33.52 6.95 18.13
CA ALA A 169 32.89 6.02 17.20
C ALA A 169 31.47 6.49 16.80
N THR A 170 30.66 6.90 17.77
CA THR A 170 29.30 7.45 17.55
C THR A 170 29.34 8.70 16.66
N GLN A 171 30.29 9.60 16.90
CA GLN A 171 30.49 10.80 16.06
C GLN A 171 30.81 10.42 14.62
N ILE A 172 31.72 9.45 14.42
CA ILE A 172 32.10 8.98 13.08
C ILE A 172 30.89 8.34 12.38
N SER A 173 30.13 7.51 13.09
CA SER A 173 28.90 6.92 12.54
C SER A 173 27.88 8.00 12.15
N TRP A 174 27.67 9.02 12.99
CA TRP A 174 26.78 10.14 12.66
C TRP A 174 27.26 10.96 11.46
N GLU A 175 28.57 11.18 11.32
CA GLU A 175 29.14 12.04 10.28
C GLU A 175 29.23 11.33 8.92
N TYR A 176 29.61 10.06 8.91
CA TYR A 176 29.98 9.31 7.70
C TYR A 176 29.01 8.20 7.30
N ALA A 177 27.93 7.96 8.06
CA ALA A 177 26.89 7.02 7.63
C ALA A 177 26.28 7.46 6.29
N THR A 178 26.06 6.51 5.39
CA THR A 178 25.30 6.73 4.16
C THR A 178 23.80 6.63 4.40
N GLU A 179 23.39 5.74 5.31
CA GLU A 179 22.02 5.46 5.69
C GLU A 179 21.86 5.16 7.18
N PHE A 180 20.67 5.42 7.69
CA PHE A 180 20.24 5.00 9.02
C PHE A 180 19.08 4.03 8.90
N GLU A 181 19.26 2.84 9.43
CA GLU A 181 18.17 1.89 9.64
C GLU A 181 17.34 2.28 10.87
N ARG A 182 16.02 2.06 10.83
CA ARG A 182 15.08 2.43 11.90
C ARG A 182 15.46 1.84 13.26
N ASN A 183 16.03 0.64 13.25
CA ASN A 183 16.43 -0.10 14.45
C ASN A 183 17.95 -0.05 14.70
N ASN A 184 18.67 0.84 14.02
CA ASN A 184 20.10 1.04 14.27
C ASN A 184 20.33 1.57 15.70
N GLU A 185 21.38 1.08 16.37
CA GLU A 185 21.71 1.48 17.75
C GLU A 185 21.84 2.99 17.94
N LEU A 186 22.35 3.72 16.93
CA LEU A 186 22.47 5.17 16.98
C LEU A 186 21.10 5.86 17.00
N ILE A 187 20.13 5.37 16.22
CA ILE A 187 18.76 5.88 16.19
C ILE A 187 18.06 5.60 17.52
N LEU A 188 18.21 4.39 18.05
CA LEU A 188 17.66 4.03 19.36
C LEU A 188 18.26 4.87 20.49
N PHE A 189 19.56 5.17 20.41
CA PHE A 189 20.23 6.09 21.34
C PHE A 189 19.64 7.50 21.26
N PHE A 190 19.45 8.06 20.05
CA PHE A 190 18.82 9.38 19.89
C PHE A 190 17.40 9.42 20.40
N GLN A 191 16.62 8.39 20.11
CA GLN A 191 15.25 8.25 20.59
C GLN A 191 15.20 8.35 22.11
N GLN A 192 16.06 7.63 22.82
CA GLN A 192 16.12 7.66 24.29
C GLN A 192 16.53 9.04 24.83
N GLN A 193 17.57 9.65 24.26
CA GLN A 193 18.09 10.94 24.74
C GLN A 193 17.14 12.10 24.47
N ALA A 194 16.50 12.11 23.30
CA ALA A 194 15.48 13.08 22.93
C ALA A 194 14.10 12.78 23.54
N LYS A 195 13.96 11.66 24.27
CA LYS A 195 12.71 11.19 24.90
C LYS A 195 11.56 11.04 23.91
N LEU A 196 11.85 10.57 22.70
CA LEU A 196 10.87 10.31 21.66
C LEU A 196 10.26 8.91 21.83
N SER A 197 8.95 8.80 21.60
CA SER A 197 8.24 7.53 21.47
C SER A 197 8.58 6.83 20.15
N ASP A 198 8.29 5.54 20.07
CA ASP A 198 8.47 4.79 18.82
C ASP A 198 7.65 5.37 17.67
N ASP A 199 6.43 5.81 17.95
CA ASP A 199 5.54 6.39 16.95
C ASP A 199 6.07 7.73 16.43
N GLU A 200 6.62 8.58 17.30
CA GLU A 200 7.27 9.83 16.86
C GLU A 200 8.46 9.56 15.94
N VAL A 201 9.31 8.58 16.27
CA VAL A 201 10.43 8.22 15.39
C VAL A 201 9.93 7.59 14.09
N ASN A 202 8.87 6.79 14.13
CA ASN A 202 8.25 6.21 12.93
C ASN A 202 7.74 7.31 11.98
N GLU A 203 7.08 8.35 12.52
CA GLU A 203 6.63 9.49 11.73
C GLU A 203 7.81 10.31 11.17
N LEU A 204 8.90 10.47 11.93
CA LEU A 204 10.13 11.07 11.39
C LEU A 204 10.69 10.29 10.22
N PHE A 205 10.73 8.95 10.29
CA PHE A 205 11.19 8.10 9.18
C PHE A 205 10.28 8.24 7.96
N LYS A 206 8.96 8.17 8.14
CA LYS A 206 7.98 8.35 7.05
C LYS A 206 8.16 9.71 6.36
N LYS A 207 8.31 10.79 7.14
CA LYS A 207 8.51 12.14 6.63
C LYS A 207 9.87 12.30 5.95
N ALA A 208 10.93 11.73 6.54
CA ALA A 208 12.28 11.73 6.00
C ALA A 208 12.34 11.14 4.58
N LYS A 209 11.61 10.05 4.33
CA LYS A 209 11.59 9.38 3.02
C LYS A 209 11.04 10.26 1.88
N GLY A 210 10.27 11.31 2.21
CA GLY A 210 9.75 12.29 1.27
C GLY A 210 10.76 13.36 0.82
N PHE A 211 11.96 13.43 1.41
CA PHE A 211 13.05 14.36 1.05
C PHE A 211 14.08 13.77 0.09
#